data_AF-A0A0W0R9V0-F1
#
_entry.id   AF-A0A0W0R9V0-F1
#
_cell.length_a   1.000
_cell.length_b   1.000
_cell.length_c   1.000
_cell.angle_alpha   90.00
_cell.angle_beta   90.00
_cell.angle_gamma   90.00
#
_symmetry.space_group_name_H-M   'P 1'
#
loop_
_entity.id
_entity.type
_entity.pdbx_description
1 polymer ?
#
loop_
_entity_poly.entity_id
_entity_poly.type
_entity_poly.pdbx_seq_one_letter_code
_entity_poly.pdbx_strand_id
1 'polypeptide(L)'
;MVFETDDFPVTVAMVEDGPTSGTEKQASLVKINRFHYEVAVLESLREKLRCKLIWIEGAYRYRNPDDDLPADWETSREARYLQLGLPLEASDFIKKLKRELHLNLQNLNDTILHNKKVKILDKNDGHIKVTPLKAQALPPFLDTLQREINRRWVLPHIQPKLAMNFNLFSKFPNIL
;
A
#
# COMPACT_ATOMS: atom_id res chain seq x y z
N MET A 1 22.76 10.70 8.92
CA MET A 1 22.36 11.22 7.59
C MET A 1 22.02 12.69 7.78
N VAL A 2 22.68 13.59 7.05
CA VAL A 2 22.51 15.04 7.19
C VAL A 2 21.32 15.45 6.33
N PHE A 3 20.34 16.14 6.92
CA PHE A 3 19.20 16.70 6.18
C PHE A 3 19.62 18.02 5.54
N GLU A 4 19.45 18.13 4.23
CA GLU A 4 19.52 19.42 3.53
C GLU A 4 18.18 20.16 3.69
N THR A 5 18.22 21.49 3.72
CA THR A 5 17.06 22.35 3.98
C THR A 5 16.02 22.34 2.86
N ASP A 6 16.36 21.77 1.70
CA ASP A 6 15.49 21.67 0.52
C ASP A 6 14.45 20.53 0.65
N ASP A 7 14.58 19.72 1.69
CA ASP A 7 13.82 18.50 1.91
C ASP A 7 12.51 18.74 2.70
N PHE A 8 12.19 20.01 2.97
CA PHE A 8 11.00 20.49 3.67
C PHE A 8 10.24 21.48 2.79
N PRO A 9 8.89 21.46 2.80
CA PRO A 9 8.08 22.27 1.89
C PRO A 9 8.06 23.75 2.31
N VAL A 10 9.14 24.48 2.05
CA VAL A 10 9.22 25.94 2.27
C VAL A 10 8.23 26.68 1.35
N THR A 11 7.96 26.13 0.17
CA THR A 11 7.04 26.71 -0.84
C THR A 11 5.59 26.78 -0.37
N VAL A 12 5.14 25.85 0.48
CA VAL A 12 3.75 25.80 0.99
C VAL A 12 3.52 26.83 2.10
N ALA A 13 4.59 27.30 2.74
CA ALA A 13 4.52 28.27 3.83
C ALA A 13 4.69 29.72 3.38
N MET A 14 4.82 29.97 2.06
CA MET A 14 4.89 31.30 1.49
C MET A 14 3.50 31.92 1.42
N VAL A 15 3.33 33.08 2.06
CA VAL A 15 2.16 33.94 1.87
C VAL A 15 2.45 34.84 0.68
N GLU A 16 1.70 34.69 -0.42
CA GLU A 16 1.74 35.67 -1.52
C GLU A 16 0.88 36.88 -1.13
N ASP A 17 1.54 38.01 -0.87
CA ASP A 17 0.85 39.29 -0.76
C ASP A 17 0.39 39.73 -2.16
N GLY A 18 -0.89 40.14 -2.27
CA GLY A 18 -1.52 40.59 -3.52
C GLY A 18 -0.84 41.80 -4.19
N PRO A 19 -1.28 42.22 -5.41
CA PRO A 19 -0.47 43.07 -6.26
C PRO A 19 -0.45 44.51 -5.74
N THR A 20 0.64 44.92 -5.09
CA THR A 20 0.98 46.34 -4.97
C THR A 20 1.75 46.78 -6.20
N SER A 21 1.08 47.58 -7.02
CA SER A 21 1.65 48.38 -8.09
C SER A 21 2.82 49.23 -7.59
N GLY A 22 3.93 49.24 -8.32
CA GLY A 22 4.96 50.29 -8.25
C GLY A 22 6.35 49.80 -7.87
N THR A 23 7.24 49.76 -8.86
CA THR A 23 8.70 49.95 -8.81
C THR A 23 9.38 49.99 -7.44
N GLU A 24 10.07 48.90 -7.05
CA GLU A 24 11.47 48.87 -6.58
C GLU A 24 11.89 47.42 -6.26
N LYS A 25 13.09 47.01 -6.70
CA LYS A 25 13.71 45.74 -6.32
C LYS A 25 14.12 45.80 -4.85
N GLN A 26 13.18 45.58 -3.94
CA GLN A 26 13.48 45.21 -2.56
C GLN A 26 13.26 43.71 -2.44
N ALA A 27 14.28 42.98 -2.01
CA ALA A 27 14.17 41.56 -1.71
C ALA A 27 13.01 41.38 -0.73
N SER A 28 11.87 40.90 -1.24
CA SER A 28 10.68 40.68 -0.45
C SER A 28 11.05 39.70 0.64
N LEU A 29 11.03 40.18 1.88
CA LEU A 29 11.35 39.39 3.06
C LEU A 29 10.23 38.36 3.19
N VAL A 30 10.45 37.16 2.67
CA VAL A 30 9.50 36.04 2.70
C VAL A 30 9.07 35.83 4.14
N LYS A 31 7.85 36.25 4.47
CA LYS A 31 7.27 36.03 5.79
C LYS A 31 6.69 34.62 5.82
N ILE A 32 7.40 33.73 6.50
CA ILE A 32 6.96 32.36 6.69
C ILE A 32 5.87 32.36 7.76
N ASN A 33 4.69 31.83 7.42
CA ASN A 33 3.68 31.55 8.43
C ASN A 33 4.11 30.33 9.26
N ARG A 34 4.49 30.58 10.51
CA ARG A 34 4.99 29.55 11.43
C ARG A 34 4.03 28.37 11.58
N PHE A 35 2.72 28.62 11.66
CA PHE A 35 1.73 27.55 11.84
C PHE A 35 1.67 26.62 10.62
N HIS A 36 1.60 27.20 9.41
CA HIS A 36 1.59 26.40 8.19
C HIS A 36 2.90 25.65 7.98
N TYR A 37 4.04 26.27 8.34
CA TYR A 37 5.34 25.61 8.29
C TYR A 37 5.42 24.42 9.25
N GLU A 38 4.99 24.58 10.51
CA GLU A 38 4.98 23.49 11.50
C GLU A 38 4.10 22.31 11.04
N VAL A 39 2.90 22.58 10.51
CA VAL A 39 2.02 21.53 9.98
C VAL A 39 2.67 20.81 8.80
N ALA A 40 3.20 21.55 7.82
CA ALA A 40 3.80 20.95 6.63
C ALA A 40 5.08 20.14 6.96
N VAL A 41 5.87 20.58 7.95
CA VAL A 41 7.02 19.84 8.45
C VAL A 41 6.59 18.56 9.16
N LEU A 42 5.53 18.60 9.98
CA LEU A 42 5.01 17.42 10.67
C LEU A 42 4.41 16.40 9.70
N GLU A 43 3.71 16.85 8.66
CA GLU A 43 3.23 15.97 7.58
C GLU A 43 4.40 15.29 6.86
N SER A 44 5.41 16.07 6.46
CA SER A 44 6.63 15.57 5.81
C SER A 44 7.36 14.56 6.69
N LEU A 45 7.52 14.86 7.98
CA LEU A 45 8.14 13.98 8.96
C LEU A 45 7.34 12.68 9.12
N ARG A 46 6.01 12.77 9.20
CA ARG A 46 5.12 11.62 9.31
C ARG A 46 5.25 10.70 8.10
N GLU A 47 5.30 11.26 6.89
CA GLU A 47 5.48 10.46 5.66
C GLU A 47 6.84 9.79 5.63
N LYS A 48 7.92 10.52 5.92
CA LYS A 48 9.28 9.98 5.95
C LYS A 48 9.43 8.89 7.03
N LEU A 49 8.84 9.04 8.21
CA LEU A 49 8.78 8.01 9.25
C LEU A 49 7.96 6.78 8.80
N ARG A 50 6.85 6.99 8.08
CA ARG A 50 6.00 5.88 7.60
C ARG A 50 6.71 5.03 6.56
N CYS A 51 7.47 5.66 5.67
CA CYS A 51 8.29 4.97 4.67
C CYS A 51 9.61 4.44 5.24
N LYS A 52 9.87 4.61 6.55
CA LYS A 52 11.14 4.29 7.22
C LYS A 52 12.37 4.93 6.55
N LEU A 53 12.19 6.07 5.88
CA LEU A 53 13.30 6.89 5.37
C LEU A 53 14.05 7.55 6.52
N ILE A 54 13.31 7.90 7.58
CA ILE A 54 13.83 8.37 8.86
C ILE A 54 13.42 7.32 9.90
N TRP A 55 14.32 7.04 10.82
CA TRP A 55 14.06 6.19 11.98
C TRP A 55 14.49 6.90 13.26
N ILE A 56 13.92 6.45 14.37
CA ILE A 56 14.20 6.99 15.71
C ILE A 56 14.88 5.88 16.50
N GLU A 57 16.10 6.15 16.97
CA GLU A 57 16.83 5.22 17.84
C GLU A 57 16.01 4.93 19.12
N GLY A 58 15.88 3.65 19.47
CA GLY A 58 15.10 3.20 20.64
C GLY A 58 13.59 3.07 20.43
N ALA A 59 13.02 3.55 19.31
CA ALA A 59 11.59 3.41 19.04
C ALA A 59 11.28 2.09 18.30
N TYR A 60 10.55 1.17 18.91
CA TYR A 60 10.20 -0.12 18.27
C TYR A 60 9.45 0.03 16.94
N ARG A 61 8.49 0.97 16.86
CA ARG A 61 7.63 1.16 15.68
C ARG A 61 8.36 1.82 14.50
N TYR A 62 9.31 2.72 14.79
CA TYR A 62 10.04 3.50 13.80
C TYR A 62 11.54 3.22 13.90
N ARG A 63 11.92 1.96 14.17
CA ARG A 63 13.31 1.52 14.27
C ARG A 63 13.99 1.48 12.91
N ASN A 64 15.33 1.41 12.94
CA ASN A 64 16.13 1.26 11.74
C ASN A 64 15.66 0.01 10.95
N PRO A 65 15.32 0.13 9.67
CA PRO A 65 14.99 -1.03 8.84
C PRO A 65 16.12 -2.07 8.75
N ASP A 66 17.39 -1.68 8.92
CA ASP A 66 18.50 -2.63 8.91
C ASP A 66 18.46 -3.60 10.12
N ASP A 67 17.92 -3.15 11.25
CA ASP A 67 17.74 -3.97 12.46
C ASP A 67 16.60 -5.00 12.30
N ASP A 68 15.79 -4.89 11.25
CA ASP A 68 14.78 -5.90 10.92
C ASP A 68 15.41 -7.14 10.26
N LEU A 69 16.67 -7.06 9.80
CA LEU A 69 17.37 -8.17 9.18
C LEU A 69 17.97 -9.10 10.25
N PRO A 70 17.84 -10.43 10.11
CA PRO A 70 18.55 -11.38 10.95
C PRO A 70 20.07 -11.18 10.85
N ALA A 71 20.79 -11.36 11.95
CA ALA A 71 22.25 -11.16 12.02
C ALA A 71 23.05 -12.05 11.04
N ASP A 72 22.48 -13.18 10.62
CA ASP A 72 23.07 -14.12 9.67
C ASP A 72 22.67 -13.85 8.20
N TRP A 73 22.01 -12.72 7.91
CA TRP A 73 21.50 -12.40 6.56
C TRP A 73 22.57 -12.49 5.48
N GLU A 74 23.76 -11.92 5.73
CA GLU A 74 24.83 -11.87 4.73
C GLU A 74 25.38 -13.27 4.41
N THR A 75 25.59 -14.07 5.44
CA THR A 75 26.15 -15.43 5.32
C THR A 75 25.15 -16.43 4.76
N SER A 76 23.87 -16.27 5.09
CA SER A 76 22.79 -17.17 4.67
C SER A 76 22.06 -16.70 3.40
N ARG A 77 22.53 -15.63 2.74
CA ARG A 77 21.84 -15.00 1.61
C ARG A 77 21.52 -16.02 0.52
N GLU A 78 22.52 -16.68 -0.05
CA GLU A 78 22.33 -17.65 -1.13
C GLU A 78 21.38 -18.78 -0.75
N ALA A 79 21.54 -19.35 0.46
CA ALA A 79 20.70 -20.42 0.96
C ALA A 79 19.22 -20.00 1.10
N ARG A 80 18.96 -18.77 1.57
CA ARG A 80 17.59 -18.24 1.71
C ARG A 80 16.96 -17.93 0.36
N TYR A 81 17.70 -17.36 -0.58
CA TYR A 81 17.19 -17.11 -1.93
C TYR A 81 16.88 -18.43 -2.66
N LEU A 82 17.70 -19.47 -2.46
CA LEU A 82 17.44 -20.81 -2.98
C LEU A 82 16.16 -21.42 -2.39
N GLN A 83 15.94 -21.30 -1.07
CA GLN A 83 14.70 -21.77 -0.42
C GLN A 83 13.44 -21.05 -0.91
N LEU A 84 13.55 -19.75 -1.19
CA LEU A 84 12.44 -18.94 -1.72
C LEU A 84 12.25 -19.13 -3.23
N GLY A 85 13.15 -19.85 -3.92
CA GLY A 85 13.13 -19.97 -5.38
C GLY A 85 13.32 -18.62 -6.10
N LEU A 86 14.01 -17.68 -5.46
CA LEU A 86 14.28 -16.34 -5.97
C LEU A 86 15.71 -16.27 -6.55
N PRO A 87 15.92 -15.52 -7.64
CA PRO A 87 17.26 -15.29 -8.16
C PRO A 87 18.06 -14.39 -7.21
N LEU A 88 19.36 -14.64 -7.11
CA LEU A 88 20.28 -13.82 -6.31
C LEU A 88 20.41 -12.40 -6.87
N GLU A 89 20.40 -12.29 -8.21
CA GLU A 89 20.49 -11.02 -8.91
C GLU A 89 19.12 -10.36 -9.07
N ALA A 90 19.00 -9.13 -8.57
CA ALA A 90 17.77 -8.34 -8.69
C ALA A 90 17.36 -8.09 -10.15
N SER A 91 18.35 -7.97 -11.06
CA SER A 91 18.09 -7.73 -12.48
C SER A 91 17.34 -8.89 -13.14
N ASP A 92 17.61 -10.13 -12.73
CA ASP A 92 16.97 -11.32 -13.29
C ASP A 92 15.54 -11.48 -12.76
N PHE A 93 15.30 -11.12 -11.50
CA PHE A 93 13.96 -11.04 -10.94
C PHE A 93 13.10 -10.03 -11.72
N ILE A 94 13.62 -8.82 -11.92
CA ILE A 94 12.91 -7.74 -12.65
C ILE A 94 12.62 -8.16 -14.10
N LYS A 95 13.60 -8.76 -14.79
CA LYS A 95 13.42 -9.26 -16.16
C LYS A 95 12.30 -10.31 -16.23
N LYS A 96 12.30 -11.28 -15.31
CA LYS A 96 11.26 -12.31 -15.22
C LYS A 96 9.89 -11.68 -15.00
N LEU A 97 9.77 -10.78 -14.02
CA LEU A 97 8.53 -10.10 -13.69
C LEU A 97 7.98 -9.27 -14.87
N LYS A 98 8.83 -8.50 -15.55
CA LYS A 98 8.43 -7.73 -16.74
C LYS A 98 7.95 -8.64 -17.87
N ARG A 99 8.62 -9.78 -18.07
CA ARG A 99 8.22 -10.76 -19.09
C ARG A 99 6.86 -11.37 -18.78
N GLU A 100 6.64 -11.77 -17.52
CA GLU A 100 5.34 -12.30 -17.07
C GLU A 100 4.23 -11.26 -17.21
N LEU A 101 4.49 -10.01 -16.85
CA LEU A 101 3.55 -8.90 -17.03
C LEU A 101 3.17 -8.72 -18.50
N HIS A 102 4.16 -8.61 -19.40
CA HIS A 102 3.90 -8.46 -20.83
C HIS A 102 3.13 -9.65 -21.40
N LEU A 103 3.51 -10.88 -21.05
CA LEU A 103 2.83 -12.09 -21.50
C LEU A 103 1.37 -12.11 -21.03
N ASN A 104 1.12 -11.78 -19.76
CA ASN A 104 -0.23 -11.73 -19.21
C ASN A 104 -1.07 -10.61 -19.82
N LEU A 105 -0.50 -9.44 -20.11
CA LEU A 105 -1.19 -8.36 -20.81
C LEU A 105 -1.52 -8.72 -22.26
N GLN A 106 -0.60 -9.37 -22.97
CA GLN A 106 -0.86 -9.90 -24.32
C GLN A 106 -1.98 -10.93 -24.29
N ASN A 107 -1.87 -11.93 -23.39
CA ASN A 107 -2.90 -12.95 -23.22
C ASN A 107 -4.26 -12.33 -22.85
N LEU A 108 -4.27 -11.32 -21.96
CA LEU A 108 -5.50 -10.60 -21.64
C LEU A 108 -6.08 -9.93 -22.89
N ASN A 109 -5.28 -9.18 -23.64
CA ASN A 109 -5.71 -8.49 -24.85
C ASN A 109 -6.29 -9.47 -25.90
N ASP A 110 -5.66 -10.63 -26.08
CA ASP A 110 -6.09 -11.61 -27.07
C ASP A 110 -7.37 -12.36 -26.64
N THR A 111 -7.53 -12.59 -25.33
CA THR A 111 -8.65 -13.37 -24.78
C THR A 111 -9.84 -12.53 -24.35
N ILE A 112 -9.69 -11.21 -24.13
CA ILE A 112 -10.74 -10.37 -23.53
C ILE A 112 -12.03 -10.36 -24.35
N LEU A 113 -11.93 -10.33 -25.68
CA LEU A 113 -13.09 -10.34 -26.57
C LEU A 113 -13.81 -11.70 -26.61
N HIS A 114 -13.08 -12.79 -26.34
CA HIS A 114 -13.59 -14.16 -26.37
C HIS A 114 -14.03 -14.68 -24.99
N ASN A 115 -13.75 -13.92 -23.92
CA ASN A 115 -13.98 -14.34 -22.56
C ASN A 115 -15.43 -14.09 -22.13
N LYS A 116 -16.24 -15.16 -22.06
CA LYS A 116 -17.65 -15.09 -21.61
C LYS A 116 -17.83 -14.50 -20.20
N LYS A 117 -16.78 -14.48 -19.38
CA LYS A 117 -16.81 -13.92 -18.02
C LYS A 117 -16.56 -12.42 -17.97
N VAL A 118 -16.07 -11.81 -19.07
CA VAL A 118 -15.73 -10.38 -19.13
C VAL A 118 -16.52 -9.76 -20.26
N LYS A 119 -17.19 -8.64 -20.00
CA LYS A 119 -17.92 -7.87 -21.02
C LYS A 119 -17.45 -6.43 -20.98
N ILE A 120 -17.04 -5.91 -22.13
CA ILE A 120 -16.79 -4.48 -22.31
C ILE A 120 -18.15 -3.85 -22.63
N LEU A 121 -18.59 -2.86 -21.86
CA LEU A 121 -19.86 -2.16 -22.12
C LEU A 121 -19.65 -0.98 -23.05
N ASP A 122 -20.53 -0.82 -24.04
CA ASP A 122 -20.54 0.37 -24.91
C ASP A 122 -21.02 1.65 -24.19
N LYS A 123 -21.61 1.50 -23.00
CA LYS A 123 -22.04 2.63 -22.17
C LYS A 123 -20.93 3.05 -21.21
N ASN A 124 -20.85 4.36 -21.00
CA ASN A 124 -20.03 4.96 -19.95
C ASN A 124 -18.51 4.82 -20.21
N ASP A 125 -18.09 4.97 -21.47
CA ASP A 125 -16.67 4.97 -21.89
C ASP A 125 -15.92 3.63 -21.74
N GLY A 126 -16.61 2.51 -22.00
CA GLY A 126 -15.92 1.21 -22.15
C GLY A 126 -15.63 0.45 -20.85
N HIS A 127 -16.41 0.65 -19.78
CA HIS A 127 -16.21 -0.09 -18.53
C HIS A 127 -16.19 -1.61 -18.75
N ILE A 128 -15.32 -2.28 -17.98
CA ILE A 128 -15.17 -3.73 -17.98
C ILE A 128 -16.07 -4.31 -16.88
N LYS A 129 -17.10 -5.06 -17.27
CA LYS A 129 -17.92 -5.87 -16.35
C LYS A 129 -17.39 -7.29 -16.26
N VAL A 130 -17.08 -7.70 -15.04
CA VAL A 130 -16.65 -9.05 -14.71
C VAL A 130 -17.84 -9.83 -14.15
N THR A 131 -18.03 -11.05 -14.60
CA THR A 131 -19.09 -11.93 -14.11
C THR A 131 -18.83 -12.28 -12.65
N PRO A 132 -19.85 -12.16 -11.76
CA PRO A 132 -19.70 -12.52 -10.35
C PRO A 132 -19.11 -13.92 -10.17
N LEU A 133 -18.20 -14.06 -9.21
CA LEU A 133 -17.61 -15.35 -8.89
C LEU A 133 -18.70 -16.28 -8.38
N LYS A 134 -18.74 -17.52 -8.87
CA LYS A 134 -19.62 -18.55 -8.31
C LYS A 134 -19.24 -18.75 -6.84
N ALA A 135 -20.22 -18.68 -5.95
CA ALA A 135 -19.99 -18.95 -4.53
C ALA A 135 -19.23 -20.27 -4.35
N GLN A 136 -18.12 -20.21 -3.63
CA GLN A 136 -17.35 -21.40 -3.29
C GLN A 136 -18.23 -22.31 -2.43
N ALA A 137 -18.20 -23.62 -2.70
CA ALA A 137 -18.90 -24.57 -1.85
C ALA A 137 -18.37 -24.48 -0.41
N LEU A 138 -19.27 -24.53 0.56
CA LEU A 138 -18.91 -24.44 1.96
C LEU A 138 -17.89 -25.54 2.30
N PRO A 139 -16.71 -25.22 2.86
CA PRO A 139 -15.74 -26.23 3.25
C PRO A 139 -16.35 -27.18 4.29
N PRO A 140 -16.20 -28.50 4.15
CA PRO A 140 -16.85 -29.48 5.05
C PRO A 140 -16.40 -29.37 6.51
N PHE A 141 -15.24 -28.78 6.77
CA PHE A 141 -14.70 -28.60 8.12
C PHE A 141 -15.05 -27.25 8.76
N LEU A 142 -15.79 -26.37 8.06
CA LEU A 142 -16.07 -25.02 8.56
C LEU A 142 -16.87 -25.07 9.86
N ASP A 143 -17.87 -25.94 9.95
CA ASP A 143 -18.70 -26.07 11.16
C ASP A 143 -17.93 -26.65 12.35
N THR A 144 -16.98 -27.54 12.08
CA THR A 144 -16.08 -28.09 13.11
C THR A 144 -15.11 -27.03 13.61
N LEU A 145 -14.54 -26.24 12.70
CA LEU A 145 -13.67 -25.13 13.04
C LEU A 145 -14.43 -24.05 13.83
N GLN A 146 -15.66 -23.70 13.41
CA GLN A 146 -16.51 -22.74 14.10
C GLN A 146 -16.85 -23.22 15.51
N ARG A 147 -17.16 -24.50 15.69
CA ARG A 147 -17.37 -25.11 17.02
C ARG A 147 -16.12 -25.04 17.88
N GLU A 148 -14.95 -25.38 17.33
CA GLU A 148 -13.70 -25.34 18.08
C GLU A 148 -13.26 -23.91 18.45
N ILE A 149 -13.46 -22.95 17.55
CA ILE A 149 -13.19 -21.54 17.84
C ILE A 149 -14.11 -21.06 18.97
N ASN A 150 -15.42 -21.34 18.88
CA ASN A 150 -16.37 -20.95 19.91
C ASN A 150 -16.13 -21.64 21.25
N ARG A 151 -15.69 -22.91 21.23
CA ARG A 151 -15.33 -23.66 22.45
C ARG A 151 -14.08 -23.11 23.12
N ARG A 152 -13.04 -22.81 22.34
CA ARG A 152 -11.72 -22.41 22.85
C ARG A 152 -11.64 -20.92 23.21
N TRP A 153 -12.39 -20.08 22.49
CA TRP A 153 -12.41 -18.63 22.71
C TRP A 153 -13.83 -18.17 23.08
N VAL A 154 -14.30 -18.58 24.26
CA VAL A 154 -15.46 -17.97 24.94
C VAL A 154 -15.01 -16.63 25.54
N LEU A 155 -14.78 -15.61 24.69
CA LEU A 155 -14.53 -14.25 25.18
C LEU A 155 -15.66 -13.32 24.70
N PRO A 156 -16.47 -12.74 25.62
CA PRO A 156 -17.59 -11.86 25.25
C PRO A 156 -17.14 -10.62 24.46
N HIS A 157 -15.85 -10.24 24.50
CA HIS A 157 -15.31 -9.11 23.76
C HIS A 157 -14.89 -9.42 22.30
N ILE A 158 -14.60 -10.69 21.96
CA ILE A 158 -14.07 -11.07 20.64
C ILE A 158 -15.18 -11.48 19.67
N GLN A 159 -16.31 -11.94 20.20
CA GLN A 159 -17.44 -12.41 19.39
C GLN A 159 -18.03 -11.35 18.44
N PRO A 160 -18.15 -10.05 18.78
CA PRO A 160 -18.75 -9.07 17.87
C PRO A 160 -17.94 -8.89 16.58
N LYS A 161 -16.60 -8.86 16.67
CA LYS A 161 -15.72 -8.64 15.51
C LYS A 161 -15.60 -9.89 14.62
N LEU A 162 -15.65 -11.07 15.20
CA LEU A 162 -15.59 -12.33 14.43
C LEU A 162 -16.96 -12.66 13.80
N ALA A 163 -18.06 -12.42 14.52
CA ALA A 163 -19.41 -12.64 13.99
C ALA A 163 -19.79 -11.65 12.87
N MET A 164 -19.26 -10.42 12.89
CA MET A 164 -19.49 -9.44 11.81
C MET A 164 -18.75 -9.77 10.51
N ASN A 165 -17.55 -10.39 10.56
CA ASN A 165 -16.74 -10.59 9.36
C ASN A 165 -17.02 -11.90 8.60
N PHE A 166 -17.63 -12.92 9.23
CA PHE A 166 -17.99 -14.15 8.51
C PHE A 166 -19.39 -14.10 7.86
N ASN A 167 -20.31 -13.29 8.39
CA ASN A 167 -21.60 -13.02 7.73
C ASN A 167 -21.50 -12.08 6.52
N LEU A 168 -20.34 -11.45 6.29
CA LEU A 168 -20.13 -10.65 5.08
C LEU A 168 -20.14 -11.53 3.81
N PHE A 169 -19.64 -12.77 3.91
CA PHE A 169 -19.60 -13.69 2.78
C PHE A 169 -20.95 -14.32 2.42
N SER A 170 -21.97 -14.23 3.29
CA SER A 170 -23.34 -14.67 2.97
C SER A 170 -24.28 -13.51 2.63
N LYS A 171 -23.85 -12.25 2.81
CA LYS A 171 -24.67 -11.03 2.63
C LYS A 171 -24.31 -10.18 1.43
N PHE A 172 -23.59 -10.72 0.45
CA PHE A 172 -23.60 -10.16 -0.90
C PHE A 172 -24.66 -10.90 -1.72
N PRO A 173 -25.97 -10.54 -1.64
CA PRO A 173 -26.86 -10.86 -2.74
C PRO A 173 -26.29 -10.18 -3.98
N ASN A 174 -26.44 -10.83 -5.13
CA ASN A 174 -26.10 -10.28 -6.43
C ASN A 174 -26.37 -8.77 -6.51
N ILE A 175 -25.31 -7.95 -6.44
CA ILE A 175 -25.39 -6.54 -6.78
C ILE A 175 -24.36 -6.32 -7.89
N LEU A 176 -24.93 -6.28 -9.10
CA LEU A 176 -24.49 -5.72 -10.38
C LEU A 176 -23.39 -6.41 -11.19
#